data_AF-A0A925DDM0-F1
#
_entry.id   AF-A0A925DDM0-F1
#
_cell.length_a   1.000
_cell.length_b   1.000
_cell.length_c   1.000
_cell.angle_alpha   90.00
_cell.angle_beta   90.00
_cell.angle_gamma   90.00
#
_symmetry.space_group_name_H-M   'P 1'
#
loop_
_entity.id
_entity.type
_entity.pdbx_description
1 polymer ?
#
loop_
_entity_poly.entity_id
_entity_poly.type
_entity_poly.pdbx_seq_one_letter_code
_entity_poly.pdbx_strand_id
1 'polypeptide(L)'
;MYFAALCVGASLFLFGAGMRPFNLGLWTQSEPVVLAWFVGGACSALALAALSIQGAPVARALRHPLIVCLGALAAWSVVAGAVAPFPMRSWFGAPETGQGTLSLLVLTVNSALVLLLWRRRAPRNILVAAACLAAATLALLNGFFPEDSAWRPGAWGEYQAFIGFFVMIALLCLPPRGPANRDRTRMIALMAIAALVIVFSKNRSAIILLALAPLLWALIRALEKSAGAGRRWWPRPPA
;
A
#
# COMPACT_ATOMS: atom_id res chain seq x y z
N MET A 1 11.67 -11.65 -8.12
CA MET A 1 11.54 -10.17 -8.12
C MET A 1 10.40 -9.67 -9.02
N TYR A 2 10.34 -10.03 -10.31
CA TYR A 2 9.24 -9.62 -11.19
C TYR A 2 7.88 -10.14 -10.75
N PHE A 3 7.77 -11.44 -10.45
CA PHE A 3 6.56 -12.04 -9.87
C PHE A 3 6.06 -11.27 -8.64
N ALA A 4 6.96 -10.96 -7.71
CA ALA A 4 6.61 -10.20 -6.51
C ALA A 4 6.10 -8.77 -6.82
N ALA A 5 6.67 -8.11 -7.84
CA ALA A 5 6.18 -6.81 -8.30
C ALA A 5 4.80 -6.93 -8.98
N LEU A 6 4.53 -8.03 -9.68
CA LEU A 6 3.23 -8.33 -10.25
C LEU A 6 2.19 -8.61 -9.16
N CYS A 7 2.53 -9.34 -8.08
CA CYS A 7 1.62 -9.58 -6.96
C CYS A 7 1.14 -8.26 -6.33
N VAL A 8 2.08 -7.38 -5.99
CA VAL A 8 1.75 -6.05 -5.44
C VAL A 8 1.06 -5.18 -6.48
N GLY A 9 1.53 -5.19 -7.73
CA GLY A 9 0.91 -4.42 -8.81
C GLY A 9 -0.55 -4.81 -9.06
N ALA A 10 -0.86 -6.11 -9.06
CA ALA A 10 -2.22 -6.63 -9.19
C ALA A 10 -3.11 -6.20 -8.01
N SER A 11 -2.55 -6.06 -6.80
CA SER A 11 -3.28 -5.53 -5.64
C SER A 11 -3.71 -4.06 -5.78
N LEU A 12 -3.23 -3.33 -6.79
CA LEU A 12 -3.72 -1.99 -7.11
C LEU A 12 -5.00 -2.01 -7.96
N PHE A 13 -5.34 -3.17 -8.53
CA PHE A 13 -6.53 -3.37 -9.39
C PHE A 13 -7.68 -4.10 -8.69
N LEU A 14 -7.66 -4.17 -7.36
CA LEU A 14 -8.64 -4.93 -6.58
C LEU A 14 -10.06 -4.44 -6.77
N PHE A 15 -10.24 -3.15 -7.09
CA PHE A 15 -11.55 -2.59 -7.46
C PHE A 15 -12.22 -3.37 -8.59
N GLY A 16 -11.44 -4.03 -9.47
CA GLY A 16 -11.97 -4.88 -10.53
C GLY A 16 -12.73 -6.11 -10.04
N ALA A 17 -12.42 -6.62 -8.84
CA ALA A 17 -13.18 -7.70 -8.24
C ALA A 17 -14.60 -7.25 -7.85
N GLY A 18 -14.79 -5.98 -7.52
CA GLY A 18 -16.09 -5.39 -7.23
C GLY A 18 -16.85 -4.95 -8.49
N MET A 19 -16.39 -5.32 -9.69
CA MET A 19 -17.08 -5.03 -10.96
C MET A 19 -17.59 -6.31 -11.62
N ARG A 20 -18.59 -6.18 -12.50
CA ARG A 20 -19.10 -7.32 -13.28
C ARG A 20 -17.98 -7.96 -14.12
N PRO A 21 -17.95 -9.30 -14.25
CA PRO A 21 -18.91 -10.29 -13.74
C PRO A 21 -18.63 -10.78 -12.30
N PHE A 22 -17.66 -10.19 -11.59
CA PHE A 22 -17.17 -10.68 -10.29
C PHE A 22 -17.95 -10.18 -9.07
N ASN A 23 -18.97 -9.34 -9.27
CA ASN A 23 -19.93 -8.87 -8.25
C ASN A 23 -20.62 -10.06 -7.55
N LEU A 24 -19.99 -10.57 -6.50
CA LEU A 24 -20.45 -11.72 -5.73
C LEU A 24 -20.75 -11.30 -4.29
N GLY A 25 -21.70 -12.01 -3.67
CA GLY A 25 -22.06 -11.83 -2.26
C GLY A 25 -23.15 -10.79 -1.99
N LEU A 26 -23.38 -10.48 -0.72
CA LEU A 26 -24.38 -9.50 -0.27
C LEU A 26 -23.88 -8.07 -0.51
N TRP A 27 -22.58 -7.85 -0.30
CA TRP A 27 -21.93 -6.58 -0.52
C TRP A 27 -21.07 -6.65 -1.79
N THR A 28 -21.76 -6.77 -2.92
CA THR A 28 -21.16 -7.09 -4.24
C THR A 28 -19.98 -6.21 -4.67
N GLN A 29 -19.86 -4.99 -4.11
CA GLN A 29 -18.80 -4.02 -4.40
C GLN A 29 -17.63 -4.07 -3.42
N SER A 30 -17.79 -4.67 -2.23
CA SER A 30 -16.75 -4.71 -1.18
C SER A 30 -16.26 -6.12 -0.91
N GLU A 31 -17.13 -7.12 -0.81
CA GLU A 31 -16.76 -8.50 -0.47
C GLU A 31 -15.73 -9.09 -1.45
N PRO A 32 -15.92 -9.03 -2.78
CA PRO A 32 -14.91 -9.54 -3.73
C PRO A 32 -13.58 -8.79 -3.64
N VAL A 33 -13.63 -7.48 -3.35
CA VAL A 33 -12.45 -6.63 -3.22
C VAL A 33 -11.66 -6.98 -1.96
N VAL A 34 -12.35 -7.18 -0.83
CA VAL A 34 -11.74 -7.61 0.43
C VAL A 34 -11.10 -8.99 0.27
N LEU A 35 -11.79 -9.92 -0.39
CA LEU A 35 -11.23 -11.23 -0.70
C LEU A 35 -9.98 -11.11 -1.57
N ALA A 36 -10.06 -10.34 -2.65
CA ALA A 36 -8.91 -10.12 -3.54
C ALA A 36 -7.75 -9.43 -2.81
N TRP A 37 -8.03 -8.53 -1.85
CA TRP A 37 -7.04 -7.88 -1.00
C TRP A 37 -6.29 -8.90 -0.13
N PHE A 38 -7.01 -9.81 0.51
CA PHE A 38 -6.40 -10.88 1.30
C PHE A 38 -5.60 -11.86 0.44
N VAL A 39 -6.12 -12.25 -0.73
CA VAL A 39 -5.38 -13.09 -1.69
C VAL A 39 -4.10 -12.39 -2.17
N GLY A 40 -4.19 -11.10 -2.51
CA GLY A 40 -3.03 -10.29 -2.87
C GLY A 40 -2.00 -10.21 -1.76
N GLY A 41 -2.45 -10.02 -0.51
CA GLY A 41 -1.61 -10.05 0.68
C GLY A 41 -0.91 -11.39 0.91
N ALA A 42 -1.63 -12.50 0.75
CA ALA A 42 -1.07 -13.85 0.84
C ALA A 42 -0.01 -14.09 -0.24
N CYS A 43 -0.28 -13.70 -1.49
CA CYS A 43 0.68 -13.75 -2.59
C CYS A 43 1.94 -12.92 -2.29
N SER A 44 1.78 -11.73 -1.72
CA SER A 44 2.90 -10.89 -1.29
C SER A 44 3.71 -11.48 -0.14
N ALA A 45 3.04 -12.15 0.82
CA ALA A 45 3.71 -12.86 1.91
C ALA A 45 4.55 -14.03 1.39
N LEU A 46 3.98 -14.84 0.49
CA LEU A 46 4.68 -15.93 -0.18
C LEU A 46 5.87 -15.41 -1.02
N ALA A 47 5.68 -14.29 -1.73
CA ALA A 47 6.74 -13.65 -2.48
C ALA A 47 7.88 -13.14 -1.58
N LEU A 48 7.57 -12.55 -0.41
CA LEU A 48 8.57 -12.17 0.59
C LEU A 48 9.30 -13.39 1.15
N ALA A 49 8.60 -14.46 1.48
CA ALA A 49 9.20 -15.70 1.97
C ALA A 49 10.16 -16.30 0.94
N ALA A 50 9.73 -16.40 -0.34
CA ALA A 50 10.57 -16.88 -1.44
C ALA A 50 11.81 -15.99 -1.65
N LEU A 51 11.65 -14.66 -1.58
CA LEU A 51 12.79 -13.73 -1.66
C LEU A 51 13.75 -13.88 -0.47
N SER A 52 13.24 -14.16 0.73
CA SER A 52 14.07 -14.43 1.90
C SER A 52 14.93 -15.68 1.72
N ILE A 53 14.34 -16.76 1.19
CA ILE A 53 15.05 -18.01 0.86
C ILE A 53 16.15 -17.76 -0.19
N GLN A 54 15.88 -16.88 -1.16
CA GLN A 54 16.84 -16.46 -2.19
C GLN A 54 17.93 -15.49 -1.68
N GLY A 55 18.02 -15.25 -0.37
CA GLY A 55 19.03 -14.35 0.23
C GLY A 55 18.75 -12.87 0.03
N ALA A 56 17.53 -12.48 -0.38
CA ALA A 56 17.16 -11.08 -0.39
C ALA A 56 17.13 -10.52 1.05
N PRO A 57 17.48 -9.24 1.26
CA PRO A 57 17.58 -8.63 2.58
C PRO A 57 16.21 -8.31 3.22
N VAL A 58 15.30 -9.28 3.28
CA VAL A 58 13.93 -9.17 3.80
C VAL A 58 13.93 -8.71 5.26
N ALA A 59 14.78 -9.30 6.11
CA ALA A 59 14.89 -8.92 7.52
C ALA A 59 15.17 -7.42 7.72
N ARG A 60 15.86 -6.78 6.77
CA ARG A 60 16.14 -5.34 6.85
C ARG A 60 14.94 -4.50 6.42
N ALA A 61 14.16 -4.96 5.44
CA ALA A 61 12.90 -4.32 5.08
C ALA A 61 11.89 -4.38 6.23
N LEU A 62 11.78 -5.53 6.91
CA LEU A 62 10.90 -5.71 8.08
C LEU A 62 11.30 -4.85 9.29
N ARG A 63 12.57 -4.49 9.40
CA ARG A 63 13.09 -3.61 10.45
C ARG A 63 12.85 -2.12 10.17
N HIS A 64 12.39 -1.73 8.97
CA HIS A 64 12.15 -0.33 8.67
C HIS A 64 11.12 0.27 9.65
N PRO A 65 11.33 1.49 10.21
CA PRO A 65 10.47 2.03 11.27
C PRO A 65 8.98 2.04 10.92
N LEU A 66 8.64 2.38 9.68
CA LEU A 66 7.25 2.33 9.19
C LEU A 66 6.66 0.91 9.25
N ILE A 67 7.43 -0.11 8.87
CA ILE A 67 6.98 -1.50 8.86
C ILE A 67 6.87 -2.05 10.28
N VAL A 68 7.80 -1.67 11.16
CA VAL A 68 7.72 -2.00 12.59
C VAL A 68 6.47 -1.39 13.21
N CYS A 69 6.16 -0.12 12.89
CA CYS A 69 4.94 0.54 13.36
C CYS A 69 3.67 -0.18 12.87
N LEU A 70 3.58 -0.47 11.56
CA LEU A 70 2.46 -1.21 10.98
C LEU A 70 2.33 -2.62 11.58
N GLY A 71 3.44 -3.32 11.76
CA GLY A 71 3.49 -4.64 12.38
C GLY A 71 3.08 -4.61 13.85
N ALA A 72 3.46 -3.57 14.60
CA ALA A 72 3.05 -3.38 15.99
C ALA A 72 1.54 -3.11 16.09
N LEU A 73 0.97 -2.30 15.19
CA LEU A 73 -0.48 -2.07 15.10
C LEU A 73 -1.23 -3.37 14.75
N ALA A 74 -0.69 -4.17 13.83
CA ALA A 74 -1.25 -5.47 13.50
C ALA A 74 -1.21 -6.42 14.69
N ALA A 75 -0.07 -6.51 15.39
CA ALA A 75 0.08 -7.35 16.59
C ALA A 75 -0.85 -6.90 17.72
N TRP A 76 -0.97 -5.60 17.96
CA TRP A 76 -1.95 -5.04 18.89
C TRP A 76 -3.38 -5.43 18.50
N SER A 77 -3.72 -5.36 17.22
CA SER A 77 -5.05 -5.76 16.72
C SER A 77 -5.32 -7.26 16.87
N VAL A 78 -4.30 -8.12 16.79
CA VAL A 78 -4.43 -9.55 17.12
C VAL A 78 -4.79 -9.72 18.60
N VAL A 79 -4.06 -9.05 19.50
CA VAL A 79 -4.27 -9.16 20.95
C VAL A 79 -5.63 -8.59 21.34
N ALA A 80 -5.97 -7.39 20.87
CA ALA A 80 -7.26 -6.76 21.12
C ALA A 80 -8.42 -7.56 20.50
N GLY A 81 -8.21 -8.15 19.32
CA GLY A 81 -9.19 -9.01 18.65
C GLY A 81 -9.47 -10.31 19.41
N ALA A 82 -8.47 -10.89 20.09
CA ALA A 82 -8.65 -12.11 20.88
C ALA A 82 -9.57 -11.92 22.09
N VAL A 83 -9.67 -10.69 22.62
CA VAL A 83 -10.55 -10.34 23.75
C VAL A 83 -11.85 -9.65 23.31
N ALA A 84 -12.08 -9.49 22.00
CA ALA A 84 -13.29 -8.87 21.48
C ALA A 84 -14.52 -9.80 21.64
N PRO A 85 -15.75 -9.27 21.74
CA PRO A 85 -16.96 -10.08 21.83
C PRO A 85 -17.15 -11.07 20.67
N PHE A 86 -16.60 -10.75 19.49
CA PHE A 86 -16.66 -11.59 18.29
C PHE A 86 -15.28 -11.73 17.64
N PRO A 87 -14.37 -12.53 18.23
CA PRO A 87 -12.96 -12.56 17.82
C PRO A 87 -12.77 -12.84 16.34
N MET A 88 -13.45 -13.85 15.79
CA MET A 88 -13.32 -14.20 14.37
C MET A 88 -13.79 -13.09 13.43
N ARG A 89 -14.83 -12.33 13.81
CA ARG A 89 -15.31 -11.19 13.02
C ARG A 89 -14.30 -10.04 13.05
N SER A 90 -13.61 -9.82 14.17
CA SER A 90 -12.55 -8.81 14.29
C SER A 90 -11.34 -9.07 13.39
N TRP A 91 -11.09 -10.33 12.99
CA TRP A 91 -9.99 -10.66 12.08
C TRP A 91 -10.22 -10.16 10.65
N PHE A 92 -11.42 -10.37 10.13
CA PHE A 92 -11.80 -9.98 8.77
C PHE A 92 -12.34 -8.55 8.69
N GLY A 93 -12.89 -8.02 9.80
CA GLY A 93 -13.54 -6.72 9.84
C GLY A 93 -15.00 -6.80 9.39
N ALA A 94 -15.62 -5.64 9.23
CA ALA A 94 -16.97 -5.53 8.70
C ALA A 94 -16.96 -5.85 7.18
N PRO A 95 -17.92 -6.60 6.62
CA PRO A 95 -17.97 -6.94 5.19
C PRO A 95 -17.93 -5.71 4.26
N GLU A 96 -18.43 -4.57 4.74
CA GLU A 96 -18.49 -3.31 4.04
C GLU A 96 -17.10 -2.71 3.80
N THR A 97 -16.16 -2.91 4.73
CA THR A 97 -14.85 -2.24 4.71
C THR A 97 -13.65 -3.19 4.71
N GLY A 98 -13.83 -4.44 5.16
CA GLY A 98 -12.75 -5.42 5.35
C GLY A 98 -11.65 -4.99 6.32
N GLN A 99 -11.91 -3.97 7.16
CA GLN A 99 -10.93 -3.36 8.06
C GLN A 99 -10.76 -4.16 9.36
N GLY A 100 -10.31 -5.41 9.25
CA GLY A 100 -9.96 -6.26 10.39
C GLY A 100 -8.44 -6.34 10.63
N THR A 101 -8.05 -7.16 11.61
CA THR A 101 -6.64 -7.45 11.90
C THR A 101 -5.85 -7.93 10.67
N LEU A 102 -6.46 -8.74 9.81
CA LEU A 102 -5.83 -9.22 8.58
C LEU A 102 -5.51 -8.08 7.61
N SER A 103 -6.32 -7.01 7.58
CA SER A 103 -6.07 -5.87 6.69
C SER A 103 -4.77 -5.15 7.03
N LEU A 104 -4.45 -5.03 8.32
CA LEU A 104 -3.19 -4.44 8.81
C LEU A 104 -1.99 -5.35 8.52
N LEU A 105 -2.16 -6.67 8.63
CA LEU A 105 -1.13 -7.63 8.25
C LEU A 105 -0.83 -7.56 6.75
N VAL A 106 -1.86 -7.54 5.90
CA VAL A 106 -1.71 -7.38 4.45
C VAL A 106 -1.00 -6.07 4.12
N LEU A 107 -1.39 -4.96 4.76
CA LEU A 107 -0.74 -3.66 4.58
C LEU A 107 0.74 -3.70 4.97
N THR A 108 1.07 -4.34 6.10
CA THR A 108 2.45 -4.50 6.60
C THR A 108 3.30 -5.28 5.60
N VAL A 109 2.80 -6.44 5.15
CA VAL A 109 3.46 -7.33 4.19
C VAL A 109 3.67 -6.64 2.84
N ASN A 110 2.62 -6.03 2.29
CA ASN A 110 2.71 -5.30 1.01
C ASN A 110 3.71 -4.14 1.12
N SER A 111 3.68 -3.38 2.21
CA SER A 111 4.61 -2.26 2.42
C SER A 111 6.07 -2.73 2.51
N ALA A 112 6.33 -3.84 3.23
CA ALA A 112 7.66 -4.42 3.32
C ALA A 112 8.16 -4.92 1.95
N LEU A 113 7.27 -5.52 1.15
CA LEU A 113 7.60 -5.99 -0.18
C LEU A 113 7.87 -4.82 -1.15
N VAL A 114 7.04 -3.77 -1.12
CA VAL A 114 7.27 -2.53 -1.88
C VAL A 114 8.65 -1.96 -1.54
N LEU A 115 8.99 -1.81 -0.25
CA LEU A 115 10.30 -1.34 0.20
C LEU A 115 11.47 -2.14 -0.39
N LEU A 116 11.34 -3.47 -0.41
CA LEU A 116 12.36 -4.36 -0.96
C LEU A 116 12.50 -4.17 -2.48
N LEU A 117 11.39 -4.12 -3.20
CA LEU A 117 11.33 -4.01 -4.66
C LEU A 117 11.74 -2.63 -5.17
N TRP A 118 11.43 -1.57 -4.43
CA TRP A 118 11.64 -0.17 -4.82
C TRP A 118 13.10 0.16 -5.16
N ARG A 119 14.04 -0.64 -4.65
CA ARG A 119 15.47 -0.41 -4.84
C ARG A 119 15.97 -0.82 -6.21
N ARG A 120 15.26 -1.73 -6.89
CA ARG A 120 15.59 -2.26 -8.21
C ARG A 120 14.77 -1.52 -9.26
N ARG A 121 15.43 -1.00 -10.30
CA ARG A 121 14.80 -0.14 -11.31
C ARG A 121 13.62 -0.82 -12.01
N ALA A 122 13.81 -2.06 -12.45
CA ALA A 122 12.79 -2.80 -13.20
C ALA A 122 11.50 -3.07 -12.40
N PRO A 123 11.51 -3.72 -11.22
CA PRO A 123 10.28 -3.94 -10.45
C PRO A 123 9.66 -2.64 -9.94
N ARG A 124 10.48 -1.62 -9.60
CA ARG A 124 9.96 -0.29 -9.28
C ARG A 124 9.15 0.30 -10.44
N ASN A 125 9.68 0.22 -11.66
CA ASN A 125 8.98 0.73 -12.83
C ASN A 125 7.65 -0.01 -13.07
N ILE A 126 7.60 -1.31 -12.81
CA ILE A 126 6.35 -2.11 -12.87
C ILE A 126 5.35 -1.60 -11.85
N LEU A 127 5.76 -1.38 -10.60
CA LEU A 127 4.87 -0.87 -9.55
C LEU A 127 4.34 0.54 -9.87
N VAL A 128 5.21 1.43 -10.37
CA VAL A 128 4.80 2.77 -10.79
C VAL A 128 3.84 2.71 -11.98
N ALA A 129 4.14 1.89 -12.99
CA ALA A 129 3.24 1.71 -14.13
C ALA A 129 1.88 1.15 -13.70
N ALA A 130 1.87 0.14 -12.82
CA ALA A 130 0.64 -0.43 -12.26
C ALA A 130 -0.17 0.62 -11.49
N ALA A 131 0.48 1.43 -10.65
CA ALA A 131 -0.18 2.51 -9.91
C ALA A 131 -0.77 3.59 -10.82
N CYS A 132 -0.01 4.04 -11.83
CA CYS A 132 -0.49 5.01 -12.80
C CYS A 132 -1.66 4.45 -13.61
N LEU A 133 -1.56 3.19 -14.06
CA LEU A 133 -2.62 2.54 -14.82
C LEU A 133 -3.88 2.34 -13.97
N ALA A 134 -3.76 1.85 -12.73
CA ALA A 134 -4.88 1.71 -11.81
C ALA A 134 -5.57 3.05 -11.53
N ALA A 135 -4.80 4.12 -11.28
CA ALA A 135 -5.33 5.46 -11.08
C ALA A 135 -6.04 6.00 -12.33
N ALA A 136 -5.45 5.81 -13.51
CA ALA A 136 -6.05 6.20 -14.78
C ALA A 136 -7.35 5.42 -15.04
N THR A 137 -7.35 4.10 -14.82
CA THR A 137 -8.55 3.27 -14.95
C THR A 137 -9.65 3.74 -14.02
N LEU A 138 -9.37 3.98 -12.73
CA LEU A 138 -10.37 4.50 -11.79
C LEU A 138 -10.90 5.88 -12.21
N ALA A 139 -10.05 6.76 -12.72
CA ALA A 139 -10.48 8.07 -13.21
C ALA A 139 -11.38 7.95 -14.44
N LEU A 140 -11.04 7.09 -15.39
CA LEU A 140 -11.86 6.80 -16.58
C LEU A 140 -13.20 6.19 -16.16
N LEU A 141 -13.21 5.16 -15.31
CA LEU A 141 -14.44 4.53 -14.86
C LEU A 141 -15.37 5.53 -14.17
N ASN A 142 -14.82 6.43 -13.35
CA ASN A 142 -15.60 7.46 -12.67
C ASN A 142 -16.11 8.57 -13.61
N GLY A 143 -15.34 8.92 -14.65
CA GLY A 143 -15.72 9.95 -15.61
C GLY A 143 -16.72 9.49 -16.67
N PHE A 144 -16.67 8.22 -17.06
CA PHE A 144 -17.49 7.67 -18.15
C PHE A 144 -18.75 6.93 -17.69
N PHE A 145 -18.81 6.46 -16.44
CA PHE A 145 -19.96 5.72 -15.94
C PHE A 145 -20.75 6.48 -14.86
N PRO A 146 -22.09 6.39 -14.87
CA PRO A 146 -22.92 7.00 -13.83
C PRO A 146 -22.72 6.31 -12.47
N GLU A 147 -23.12 6.98 -11.39
CA GLU A 147 -22.86 6.54 -10.00
C GLU A 147 -23.46 5.17 -9.65
N ASP A 148 -24.56 4.81 -10.28
CA ASP A 148 -25.31 3.56 -10.14
C ASP A 148 -24.82 2.45 -11.09
N SER A 149 -23.83 2.73 -11.93
CA SER A 149 -23.30 1.74 -12.88
C SER A 149 -22.57 0.60 -12.17
N ALA A 150 -22.88 -0.63 -12.56
CA ALA A 150 -22.16 -1.83 -12.12
C ALA A 150 -20.68 -1.89 -12.56
N TRP A 151 -20.26 -0.97 -13.43
CA TRP A 151 -18.88 -0.80 -13.91
C TRP A 151 -18.14 0.35 -13.20
N ARG A 152 -18.80 1.06 -12.29
CA ARG A 152 -18.20 2.11 -11.47
C ARG A 152 -18.08 1.62 -10.02
N PRO A 153 -16.89 1.68 -9.40
CA PRO A 153 -16.74 1.33 -8.00
C PRO A 153 -17.59 2.24 -7.11
N GLY A 154 -18.49 1.66 -6.32
CA GLY A 154 -19.42 2.42 -5.46
C GLY A 154 -18.71 3.30 -4.41
N ALA A 155 -17.59 2.82 -3.86
CA ALA A 155 -16.75 3.56 -2.90
C ALA A 155 -15.54 4.24 -3.57
N TRP A 156 -15.74 4.91 -4.71
CA TRP A 156 -14.67 5.49 -5.53
C TRP A 156 -13.64 6.31 -4.73
N GLY A 157 -14.11 7.17 -3.83
CA GLY A 157 -13.24 8.01 -3.00
C GLY A 157 -12.34 7.21 -2.05
N GLU A 158 -12.79 6.04 -1.60
CA GLU A 158 -11.98 5.16 -0.74
C GLU A 158 -10.92 4.42 -1.54
N TYR A 159 -11.28 3.92 -2.72
CA TYR A 159 -10.32 3.27 -3.64
C TYR A 159 -9.22 4.23 -4.11
N GLN A 160 -9.60 5.46 -4.45
CA GLN A 160 -8.64 6.45 -4.91
C GLN A 160 -7.72 6.91 -3.76
N ALA A 161 -8.29 7.10 -2.56
CA ALA A 161 -7.50 7.36 -1.36
C ALA A 161 -6.48 6.25 -1.10
N PHE A 162 -6.88 4.99 -1.20
CA PHE A 162 -6.02 3.82 -1.00
C PHE A 162 -4.84 3.78 -1.97
N ILE A 163 -5.07 4.03 -3.26
CA ILE A 163 -3.97 4.17 -4.24
C ILE A 163 -3.06 5.34 -3.87
N GLY A 164 -3.64 6.49 -3.50
CA GLY A 164 -2.91 7.65 -3.02
C GLY A 164 -2.00 7.34 -1.82
N PHE A 165 -2.50 6.54 -0.87
CA PHE A 165 -1.73 6.05 0.28
C PHE A 165 -0.55 5.19 -0.12
N PHE A 166 -0.73 4.27 -1.07
CA PHE A 166 0.38 3.45 -1.56
C PHE A 166 1.47 4.27 -2.24
N VAL A 167 1.09 5.27 -3.04
CA VAL A 167 2.03 6.22 -3.64
C VAL A 167 2.76 7.01 -2.55
N MET A 168 2.05 7.47 -1.52
CA MET A 168 2.62 8.17 -0.37
C MET A 168 3.60 7.30 0.42
N ILE A 169 3.27 6.03 0.72
CA ILE A 169 4.17 5.10 1.40
C ILE A 169 5.42 4.87 0.54
N ALA A 170 5.26 4.66 -0.76
CA ALA A 170 6.39 4.51 -1.67
C ALA A 170 7.29 5.76 -1.71
N LEU A 171 6.71 6.95 -1.56
CA LEU A 171 7.41 8.23 -1.44
C LEU A 171 8.21 8.37 -0.14
N LEU A 172 7.58 8.05 1.00
CA LEU A 172 8.24 8.03 2.31
C LEU A 172 9.41 7.03 2.31
N CYS A 173 9.32 6.00 1.46
CA CYS A 173 10.29 4.95 1.27
C CYS A 173 11.28 5.19 0.12
N LEU A 174 11.44 6.42 -0.40
CA LEU A 174 12.50 6.73 -1.36
C LEU A 174 13.86 6.87 -0.64
N PRO A 175 14.89 6.08 -1.02
CA PRO A 175 16.24 6.34 -0.56
C PRO A 175 16.76 7.65 -1.18
N PRO A 176 17.47 8.51 -0.43
CA PRO A 176 18.17 9.64 -1.03
C PRO A 176 19.22 9.10 -2.02
N ARG A 177 19.12 9.50 -3.29
CA ARG A 177 19.97 9.06 -4.40
C ARG A 177 20.41 10.25 -5.27
N GLY A 178 21.48 10.91 -4.84
CA GLY A 178 22.24 11.84 -5.70
C GLY A 178 22.28 13.27 -5.16
N PRO A 179 22.72 14.25 -5.98
CA PRO A 179 22.79 15.64 -5.57
C PRO A 179 21.40 16.14 -5.18
N ALA A 180 21.32 16.82 -4.03
CA ALA A 180 20.09 17.14 -3.30
C ALA A 180 18.94 17.72 -4.17
N ASN A 181 19.26 18.43 -5.25
CA ASN A 181 18.25 19.04 -6.13
C ASN A 181 17.46 18.03 -6.99
N ARG A 182 18.08 16.99 -7.54
CA ARG A 182 17.40 16.09 -8.49
C ARG A 182 16.39 15.16 -7.80
N ASP A 183 16.67 14.79 -6.56
CA ASP A 183 15.75 14.03 -5.72
C ASP A 183 14.61 14.91 -5.19
N ARG A 184 14.88 16.18 -4.91
CA ARG A 184 13.87 17.14 -4.47
C ARG A 184 12.80 17.36 -5.55
N THR A 185 13.18 17.58 -6.81
CA THR A 185 12.22 17.74 -7.91
C THR A 185 11.36 16.50 -8.12
N ARG A 186 11.97 15.30 -8.03
CA ARG A 186 11.23 14.03 -8.14
C ARG A 186 10.27 13.82 -6.97
N MET A 187 10.68 14.12 -5.75
CA MET A 187 9.80 14.08 -4.58
C MET A 187 8.64 15.03 -4.72
N ILE A 188 8.89 16.28 -5.14
CA ILE A 188 7.84 17.28 -5.34
C ILE A 188 6.85 16.82 -6.40
N ALA A 189 7.34 16.33 -7.56
CA ALA A 189 6.47 15.85 -8.63
C ALA A 189 5.60 14.67 -8.17
N LEU A 190 6.18 13.70 -7.47
CA LEU A 190 5.44 12.54 -6.98
C LEU A 190 4.49 12.89 -5.82
N MET A 191 4.87 13.81 -4.92
CA MET A 191 4.00 14.36 -3.88
C MET A 191 2.83 15.13 -4.50
N ALA A 192 3.06 15.89 -5.57
CA ALA A 192 2.01 16.57 -6.30
C ALA A 192 1.03 15.57 -6.95
N ILE A 193 1.53 14.48 -7.53
CA ILE A 193 0.69 13.40 -8.07
C ILE A 193 -0.12 12.72 -6.95
N ALA A 194 0.52 12.36 -5.84
CA ALA A 194 -0.17 11.76 -4.70
C ALA A 194 -1.23 12.72 -4.12
N ALA A 195 -0.89 14.00 -4.00
CA ALA A 195 -1.79 15.04 -3.54
C ALA A 195 -2.99 15.21 -4.47
N LEU A 196 -2.76 15.21 -5.78
CA LEU A 196 -3.81 15.28 -6.78
C LEU A 196 -4.78 14.10 -6.59
N VAL A 197 -4.27 12.87 -6.60
CA VAL A 197 -5.08 11.65 -6.43
C VAL A 197 -5.88 11.68 -5.12
N ILE A 198 -5.26 12.10 -4.02
CA ILE A 198 -5.91 12.15 -2.70
C ILE A 198 -6.95 13.26 -2.61
N VAL A 199 -6.68 14.47 -3.13
CA VAL A 199 -7.64 15.58 -3.07
C VAL A 199 -8.86 15.26 -3.93
N PHE A 200 -8.65 14.69 -5.13
CA PHE A 200 -9.76 14.27 -5.99
C PHE A 200 -10.62 13.18 -5.35
N SER A 201 -10.06 12.35 -4.47
CA SER A 201 -10.81 11.30 -3.78
C SER A 201 -11.91 11.81 -2.85
N LYS A 202 -11.88 13.09 -2.46
CA LYS A 202 -12.75 13.72 -1.44
C LYS A 202 -12.73 13.00 -0.07
N ASN A 203 -11.79 12.08 0.14
CA ASN A 203 -11.64 11.35 1.39
C ASN A 203 -10.93 12.24 2.42
N ARG A 204 -11.66 12.72 3.42
CA ARG A 204 -11.13 13.63 4.45
C ARG A 204 -9.94 13.03 5.20
N SER A 205 -10.00 11.74 5.53
CA SER A 205 -8.91 11.05 6.23
C SER A 205 -7.64 11.01 5.38
N ALA A 206 -7.78 10.74 4.07
CA ALA A 206 -6.66 10.75 3.13
C ALA A 206 -6.04 12.15 2.98
N ILE A 207 -6.87 13.19 2.90
CA ILE A 207 -6.41 14.59 2.82
C ILE A 207 -5.65 14.98 4.10
N ILE A 208 -6.14 14.61 5.29
CA ILE A 208 -5.45 14.86 6.56
C ILE A 208 -4.10 14.14 6.58
N LEU A 209 -4.07 12.87 6.18
CA LEU A 209 -2.84 12.09 6.16
C LEU A 209 -1.81 12.62 5.16
N LEU A 210 -2.26 13.11 4.00
CA LEU A 210 -1.41 13.83 3.05
C LEU A 210 -0.81 15.10 3.69
N ALA A 211 -1.61 15.88 4.41
CA ALA A 211 -1.13 17.07 5.10
C ALA A 211 -0.09 16.74 6.20
N LEU A 212 -0.21 15.59 6.84
CA LEU A 212 0.73 15.09 7.84
C LEU A 212 1.96 14.39 7.24
N ALA A 213 1.95 14.04 5.95
CA ALA A 213 3.03 13.31 5.30
C ALA A 213 4.42 13.97 5.43
N PRO A 214 4.59 15.31 5.34
CA PRO A 214 5.89 15.96 5.57
C PRO A 214 6.39 15.79 6.99
N LEU A 215 5.50 15.85 7.99
CA LEU A 215 5.83 15.65 9.40
C LEU A 215 6.25 14.20 9.65
N LEU A 216 5.50 13.24 9.13
CA LEU A 216 5.83 11.81 9.19
C LEU A 216 7.17 11.52 8.52
N TRP A 217 7.43 12.13 7.36
CA TRP A 217 8.71 12.02 6.67
C TRP A 217 9.85 12.56 7.53
N ALA A 218 9.72 13.77 8.07
CA ALA A 218 10.72 14.39 8.92
C ALA A 218 11.02 13.53 10.17
N LEU A 219 9.98 12.99 10.80
CA LEU A 219 10.08 12.09 11.94
C LEU A 219 10.84 10.80 11.58
N ILE A 220 10.48 10.15 10.47
CA ILE A 220 11.19 8.94 9.98
C ILE A 220 12.67 9.26 9.77
N ARG A 221 13.00 10.39 9.15
CA ARG A 221 14.40 10.80 8.94
C ARG A 221 15.14 11.11 10.25
N ALA A 222 14.49 11.70 11.24
CA ALA A 222 15.07 11.93 12.55
C ALA A 222 15.37 10.60 13.28
N LEU A 223 14.46 9.62 13.18
CA LEU A 223 14.65 8.27 13.71
C LEU A 223 15.79 7.52 12.98
N GLU A 224 15.88 7.64 11.66
CA GLU A 224 16.99 7.05 10.89
C GLU A 224 18.37 7.64 11.28
N LYS A 225 18.43 8.95 11.54
CA LYS A 225 19.65 9.65 11.98
C LYS A 225 20.06 9.26 13.39
N SER A 226 19.13 9.29 14.35
CA SER A 226 19.38 8.97 15.77
C SER A 226 19.81 7.52 15.97
N ALA A 227 19.30 6.59 15.16
CA ALA A 227 19.75 5.19 15.16
C ALA A 227 21.16 4.96 14.56
N GLY A 228 21.89 6.02 14.15
CA GLY A 228 23.21 5.91 13.51
C GLY A 228 23.18 5.17 12.16
N ALA A 229 22.01 5.17 11.51
CA ALA A 229 21.62 4.08 10.63
C ALA A 229 21.11 4.53 9.25
N GLY A 230 21.46 5.76 8.84
CA GLY A 230 21.17 6.27 7.49
C GLY A 230 21.62 5.35 6.34
N ARG A 231 22.47 4.34 6.61
CA ARG A 231 22.78 3.23 5.69
C ARG A 231 22.40 1.82 6.18
N ARG A 232 22.04 1.61 7.47
CA ARG A 232 21.78 0.27 8.05
C ARG A 232 20.36 -0.24 7.80
N TRP A 233 19.36 0.62 7.66
CA TRP A 233 17.96 0.18 7.44
C TRP A 233 17.61 -0.12 5.99
N TRP A 234 18.53 0.14 5.05
CA TRP A 234 18.18 0.37 3.64
C TRP A 234 18.33 -0.77 2.64
N PRO A 235 18.18 -2.08 2.94
CA PRO A 235 18.80 -3.14 2.12
C PRO A 235 20.18 -2.82 1.47
N ARG A 236 20.98 -3.78 1.02
CA ARG A 236 22.07 -3.46 0.07
C ARG A 236 21.74 -4.22 -1.20
N PRO A 237 21.85 -3.59 -2.38
CA PRO A 237 21.73 -4.39 -3.59
C PRO A 237 22.82 -5.46 -3.44
N PRO A 238 22.52 -6.76 -3.62
CA PRO A 238 23.62 -7.71 -3.79
C PRO A 238 24.48 -7.19 -4.95
N ALA A 239 25.78 -7.25 -4.72
CA ALA A 239 26.81 -6.83 -5.67
C ALA A 239 26.62 -7.53 -7.02
#